data_AF-A0A081PRT6-F1
#
_entry.id   AF-A0A081PRT6-F1
#
_cell.length_a   1.000
_cell.length_b   1.000
_cell.length_c   1.000
_cell.angle_alpha   90.00
_cell.angle_beta   90.00
_cell.angle_gamma   90.00
#
_symmetry.space_group_name_H-M   'P 1'
#
loop_
_entity.id
_entity.type
_entity.pdbx_description
1 polymer ?
#
loop_
_entity_poly.entity_id
_entity_poly.type
_entity_poly.pdbx_seq_one_letter_code
_entity_poly.pdbx_strand_id
1 'polypeptide(L)'
;EATSEARLDADSLTELLVEADSEATLDADSLTELLVEADSEATLDADSLTELLVEADSEVSLDADSLTELLVEADCDSTSEARLDADSLTELLVEADSEATLDADSLTELLVEADSEVSLDADSLTELLVEADSEATLDADSLTELLVEADSEVSLDADSLTELLVEADCEATSEAR
;
A
#
# COMPACT_ATOMS: atom_id res chain seq x y z
N GLU A 1 -21.96 -17.77 14.65
CA GLU A 1 -20.80 -17.75 13.74
C GLU A 1 -19.59 -17.58 14.61
N ALA A 2 -18.56 -18.37 14.37
CA ALA A 2 -17.33 -18.23 15.13
C ALA A 2 -16.68 -16.97 14.56
N THR A 3 -16.68 -15.88 15.33
CA THR A 3 -15.80 -14.75 15.08
C THR A 3 -14.40 -15.24 15.45
N SER A 4 -13.75 -15.94 14.53
CA SER A 4 -12.42 -16.50 14.76
C SER A 4 -11.41 -15.40 14.51
N GLU A 5 -10.96 -14.74 15.57
CA GLU A 5 -9.84 -13.82 15.53
C GLU A 5 -8.52 -14.63 15.54
N ALA A 6 -7.59 -14.30 14.66
CA ALA A 6 -6.24 -14.87 14.64
C ALA A 6 -5.25 -13.87 15.25
N ARG A 7 -4.43 -14.34 16.21
CA ARG A 7 -3.36 -13.53 16.81
C ARG A 7 -2.07 -14.32 16.88
N LEU A 8 -0.98 -13.78 16.34
CA LEU A 8 0.33 -14.42 16.35
C LEU A 8 1.43 -13.41 16.74
N ASP A 9 2.40 -13.93 17.48
CA ASP A 9 3.61 -13.25 17.97
C ASP A 9 4.75 -14.25 17.81
N ALA A 10 5.74 -13.95 16.98
CA ALA A 10 6.84 -14.87 16.68
C ALA A 10 8.13 -14.15 16.27
N ASP A 11 9.27 -14.54 16.85
CA ASP A 11 10.57 -13.94 16.48
C ASP A 11 10.89 -14.10 14.98
N SER A 12 10.79 -15.31 14.43
CA SER A 12 11.08 -15.51 13.01
C SER A 12 10.45 -16.78 12.46
N LEU A 13 9.84 -16.67 11.29
CA LEU A 13 9.28 -17.79 10.55
C LEU A 13 9.72 -17.73 9.09
N THR A 14 9.80 -18.91 8.48
CA THR A 14 10.08 -19.01 7.04
C THR A 14 8.80 -18.88 6.22
N GLU A 15 7.71 -19.48 6.68
CA GLU A 15 6.44 -19.53 5.96
C GLU A 15 5.33 -19.51 7.00
N LEU A 16 4.31 -18.70 6.77
CA LEU A 16 3.14 -18.60 7.63
C LEU A 16 1.89 -18.32 6.79
N LEU A 17 0.79 -18.98 7.16
CA LEU A 17 -0.55 -18.77 6.62
C LEU A 17 -1.51 -18.46 7.77
N VAL A 18 -2.21 -17.32 7.67
CA VAL A 18 -3.29 -16.92 8.60
C VAL A 18 -4.61 -16.87 7.84
N GLU A 19 -5.60 -17.59 8.34
CA GLU A 19 -7.01 -17.48 7.92
C GLU A 19 -7.84 -17.05 9.15
N ALA A 20 -8.61 -15.97 9.04
CA ALA A 20 -9.48 -15.47 10.10
C ALA A 20 -10.89 -15.11 9.58
N ASP A 21 -11.94 -15.59 10.25
CA ASP A 21 -13.35 -15.26 9.93
C ASP A 21 -13.73 -13.80 10.32
N SER A 22 -12.78 -12.99 10.80
CA SER A 22 -13.02 -11.60 11.21
C SER A 22 -11.74 -10.78 11.20
N GLU A 23 -10.84 -10.99 12.15
CA GLU A 23 -9.66 -10.15 12.36
C GLU A 23 -8.39 -11.02 12.44
N ALA A 24 -7.35 -10.62 11.72
CA ALA A 24 -6.00 -11.19 11.81
C ALA A 24 -5.02 -10.13 12.32
N THR A 25 -4.35 -10.39 13.45
CA THR A 25 -3.27 -9.53 13.95
C THR A 25 -1.98 -10.32 14.09
N LEU A 26 -0.90 -9.85 13.45
CA LEU A 26 0.39 -10.54 13.47
C LEU A 26 1.53 -9.58 13.80
N ASP A 27 2.44 -10.07 14.64
CA ASP A 27 3.65 -9.38 15.11
C ASP A 27 4.83 -10.36 14.94
N ALA A 28 5.85 -9.98 14.16
CA ALA A 28 7.03 -10.82 13.96
C ALA A 28 8.30 -10.06 13.57
N ASP A 29 9.46 -10.35 14.20
CA ASP A 29 10.70 -9.66 13.80
C ASP A 29 11.12 -9.99 12.34
N SER A 30 10.90 -11.22 11.87
CA SER A 30 11.28 -11.57 10.49
C SER A 30 10.49 -12.71 9.86
N LEU A 31 9.98 -12.45 8.66
CA LEU A 31 9.21 -13.37 7.86
C LEU A 31 9.75 -13.43 6.43
N THR A 32 9.87 -14.64 5.89
CA THR A 32 10.24 -14.80 4.46
C THR A 32 9.01 -14.81 3.58
N GLU A 33 7.99 -15.60 3.93
CA GLU A 33 6.75 -15.71 3.15
C GLU A 33 5.56 -15.67 4.10
N LEU A 34 4.60 -14.77 3.83
CA LEU A 34 3.39 -14.58 4.62
C LEU A 34 2.17 -14.47 3.69
N LEU A 35 1.15 -15.29 3.95
CA LEU A 35 -0.21 -15.12 3.41
C LEU A 35 -1.22 -14.87 4.55
N VAL A 36 -1.96 -13.76 4.48
CA VAL A 36 -3.10 -13.45 5.37
C VAL A 36 -4.39 -13.35 4.55
N GLU A 37 -5.41 -14.09 4.98
CA GLU A 37 -6.79 -13.95 4.54
C GLU A 37 -7.68 -13.59 5.76
N ALA A 38 -8.37 -12.46 5.71
CA ALA A 38 -9.29 -12.02 6.77
C ALA A 38 -10.63 -11.48 6.20
N ASP A 39 -11.76 -12.01 6.66
CA ASP A 39 -13.12 -11.56 6.27
C ASP A 39 -13.46 -10.11 6.71
N SER A 40 -12.59 -9.40 7.43
CA SER A 40 -12.80 -7.99 7.78
C SER A 40 -11.51 -7.20 7.86
N GLU A 41 -10.63 -7.51 8.81
CA GLU A 41 -9.46 -6.66 9.10
C GLU A 41 -8.17 -7.48 9.22
N ALA A 42 -7.09 -7.00 8.59
CA ALA A 42 -5.74 -7.52 8.74
C ALA A 42 -4.79 -6.44 9.26
N THR A 43 -4.14 -6.70 10.39
CA THR A 43 -3.11 -5.83 10.98
C THR A 43 -1.79 -6.59 11.09
N LEU A 44 -0.73 -6.02 10.53
CA LEU A 44 0.59 -6.62 10.51
C LEU A 44 1.68 -5.65 10.97
N ASP A 45 2.56 -6.14 11.82
CA ASP A 45 3.77 -5.46 12.28
C ASP A 45 4.96 -6.42 12.11
N ALA A 46 5.99 -6.03 11.35
CA ALA A 46 7.20 -6.84 11.20
C ALA A 46 8.46 -6.04 10.82
N ASP A 47 9.59 -6.25 11.52
CA ASP A 47 10.85 -5.55 11.14
C ASP A 47 11.33 -5.93 9.72
N SER A 48 11.09 -7.16 9.27
CA SER A 48 11.53 -7.58 7.94
C SER A 48 10.66 -8.64 7.29
N LEU A 49 10.21 -8.33 6.08
CA LEU A 49 9.39 -9.17 5.22
C LEU A 49 10.05 -9.31 3.84
N THR A 50 10.08 -10.53 3.31
CA THR A 50 10.53 -10.74 1.92
C THR A 50 9.35 -10.74 0.96
N GLU A 51 8.38 -11.62 1.17
CA GLU A 51 7.20 -11.76 0.32
C GLU A 51 5.95 -11.77 1.20
N LEU A 52 5.01 -10.89 0.88
CA LEU A 52 3.74 -10.81 1.59
C LEU A 52 2.56 -10.64 0.65
N LEU A 53 1.54 -11.46 0.90
CA LEU A 53 0.21 -11.33 0.33
C LEU A 53 -0.81 -11.14 1.45
N VAL A 54 -1.59 -10.07 1.37
CA VAL A 54 -2.69 -9.77 2.28
C VAL A 54 -3.97 -9.58 1.47
N GLU A 55 -5.01 -10.31 1.87
CA GLU A 55 -6.38 -10.15 1.42
C GLU A 55 -7.26 -9.85 2.66
N ALA A 56 -7.91 -8.69 2.66
CA ALA A 56 -8.93 -8.38 3.67
C ALA A 56 -10.13 -7.65 3.06
N ASP A 57 -11.35 -8.03 3.46
CA ASP A 57 -12.57 -7.42 2.93
C ASP A 57 -12.59 -5.90 3.21
N SER A 58 -12.37 -5.47 4.46
CA SER A 58 -12.57 -4.07 4.87
C SER A 58 -11.27 -3.29 5.06
N GLU A 59 -10.37 -3.71 5.94
CA GLU A 59 -9.21 -2.88 6.31
C GLU A 59 -7.91 -3.68 6.32
N VAL A 60 -6.89 -3.12 5.68
CA VAL A 60 -5.51 -3.59 5.75
C VAL A 60 -4.66 -2.51 6.40
N SER A 61 -3.93 -2.86 7.45
CA SER A 61 -2.91 -2.02 8.06
C SER A 61 -1.60 -2.79 8.19
N LEU A 62 -0.54 -2.27 7.58
CA LEU A 62 0.79 -2.88 7.61
C LEU A 62 1.84 -1.86 8.04
N ASP A 63 2.73 -2.29 8.93
CA ASP A 63 3.92 -1.56 9.40
C ASP A 63 5.13 -2.49 9.27
N ALA A 64 6.16 -2.08 8.52
CA ALA A 64 7.37 -2.86 8.38
C ALA A 64 8.64 -2.04 8.06
N ASP A 65 9.75 -2.22 8.80
CA ASP A 65 11.00 -1.49 8.47
C ASP A 65 11.53 -1.85 7.07
N SER A 66 11.38 -3.10 6.63
CA SER A 66 11.87 -3.51 5.32
C SER A 66 11.03 -4.59 4.67
N LEU A 67 10.62 -4.31 3.43
CA LEU A 67 9.79 -5.19 2.64
C LEU A 67 10.33 -5.31 1.21
N THR A 68 10.44 -6.53 0.68
CA THR A 68 10.89 -6.72 -0.70
C THR A 68 9.73 -6.70 -1.68
N GLU A 69 8.74 -7.58 -1.51
CA GLU A 69 7.58 -7.71 -2.40
C GLU A 69 6.29 -7.74 -1.57
N LEU A 70 5.38 -6.80 -1.85
CA LEU A 70 4.06 -6.68 -1.20
C LEU A 70 2.94 -6.75 -2.24
N LEU A 71 1.94 -7.58 -1.99
CA LEU A 71 0.64 -7.51 -2.63
C LEU A 71 -0.45 -7.32 -1.56
N VAL A 72 -1.26 -6.27 -1.72
CA VAL A 72 -2.42 -5.98 -0.87
C VAL A 72 -3.66 -5.88 -1.73
N GLU A 73 -4.67 -6.69 -1.39
CA GLU A 73 -6.01 -6.63 -1.95
C GLU A 73 -7.01 -6.31 -0.83
N ALA A 74 -7.71 -5.18 -0.98
CA ALA A 74 -8.78 -4.74 -0.08
C ALA A 74 -10.09 -4.58 -0.87
N ASP A 75 -10.82 -5.69 -1.02
CA ASP A 75 -11.97 -5.84 -1.93
C ASP A 75 -13.20 -6.29 -1.13
N CYS A 76 -14.13 -5.37 -0.79
CA CYS A 76 -15.48 -5.80 -0.41
C CYS A 76 -16.58 -4.74 -0.47
N ASP A 77 -16.28 -3.46 -0.27
CA ASP A 77 -17.32 -2.42 -0.20
C ASP A 77 -16.69 -1.02 -0.37
N SER A 78 -17.52 -0.01 -0.58
CA SER A 78 -17.10 1.40 -0.76
C SER A 78 -16.53 2.06 0.52
N THR A 79 -16.04 1.27 1.46
CA THR A 79 -15.36 1.69 2.68
C THR A 79 -14.10 0.88 2.92
N SER A 80 -13.59 0.16 1.91
CA SER A 80 -12.36 -0.61 2.06
C SER A 80 -11.14 0.31 2.06
N GLU A 81 -10.23 0.13 3.02
CA GLU A 81 -9.08 1.00 3.23
C GLU A 81 -7.78 0.17 3.33
N ALA A 82 -6.76 0.54 2.56
CA ALA A 82 -5.41 0.00 2.67
C ALA A 82 -4.45 1.06 3.23
N ARG A 83 -3.78 0.76 4.33
CA ARG A 83 -2.83 1.64 5.02
C ARG A 83 -1.49 0.96 5.20
N LEU A 84 -0.44 1.52 4.62
CA LEU A 84 0.88 0.89 4.54
C LEU A 84 1.95 1.88 4.98
N ASP A 85 2.83 1.45 5.87
CA ASP A 85 3.97 2.22 6.39
C ASP A 85 5.23 1.34 6.31
N ALA A 86 6.28 1.83 5.64
CA ALA A 86 7.54 1.10 5.55
C ALA A 86 8.78 1.98 5.29
N ASP A 87 9.88 1.82 6.05
CA ASP A 87 11.13 2.57 5.75
C ASP A 87 11.68 2.21 4.36
N SER A 88 11.59 0.94 3.94
CA SER A 88 12.11 0.55 2.62
C SER A 88 11.30 -0.55 1.96
N LEU A 89 10.93 -0.27 0.70
CA LEU A 89 10.16 -1.17 -0.12
C LEU A 89 10.74 -1.28 -1.54
N THR A 90 10.83 -2.51 -2.06
CA THR A 90 11.30 -2.73 -3.43
C THR A 90 10.16 -2.72 -4.43
N GLU A 91 9.16 -3.59 -4.26
CA GLU A 91 8.01 -3.72 -5.16
C GLU A 91 6.70 -3.76 -4.37
N LEU A 92 5.78 -2.84 -4.69
CA LEU A 92 4.47 -2.71 -4.06
C LEU A 92 3.36 -2.79 -5.11
N LEU A 93 2.36 -3.63 -4.85
CA LEU A 93 1.08 -3.62 -5.56
C LEU A 93 -0.06 -3.49 -4.56
N VAL A 94 -0.92 -2.49 -4.75
CA VAL A 94 -2.12 -2.26 -3.93
C VAL A 94 -3.34 -2.14 -4.84
N GLU A 95 -4.34 -2.96 -4.56
CA GLU A 95 -5.69 -2.88 -5.15
C GLU A 95 -6.69 -2.62 -4.01
N ALA A 96 -7.39 -1.49 -4.05
CA ALA A 96 -8.36 -1.10 -3.02
C ALA A 96 -9.68 -0.55 -3.60
N ASP A 97 -10.82 -1.05 -3.15
CA ASP A 97 -12.16 -0.64 -3.62
C ASP A 97 -12.56 0.79 -3.16
N SER A 98 -11.76 1.44 -2.30
CA SER A 98 -11.98 2.85 -1.93
C SER A 98 -10.70 3.63 -1.73
N GLU A 99 -10.02 3.47 -0.59
CA GLU A 99 -8.90 4.35 -0.23
C GLU A 99 -7.59 3.57 -0.05
N ALA A 100 -6.51 4.09 -0.65
CA ALA A 100 -5.15 3.60 -0.44
C ALA A 100 -4.28 4.73 0.12
N THR A 101 -3.68 4.51 1.30
CA THR A 101 -2.71 5.41 1.93
C THR A 101 -1.38 4.71 2.11
N LEU A 102 -0.31 5.29 1.59
CA LEU A 102 1.05 4.77 1.72
C LEU A 102 2.02 5.85 2.23
N ASP A 103 2.86 5.46 3.18
CA ASP A 103 4.01 6.21 3.68
C ASP A 103 5.27 5.34 3.55
N ALA A 104 6.31 5.83 2.87
CA ALA A 104 7.57 5.09 2.77
C ALA A 104 8.81 5.97 2.56
N ASP A 105 9.90 5.75 3.31
CA ASP A 105 11.13 6.55 3.08
C ASP A 105 11.75 6.23 1.69
N SER A 106 11.70 4.98 1.25
CA SER A 106 12.31 4.59 -0.02
C SER A 106 11.53 3.50 -0.73
N LEU A 107 11.09 3.83 -1.95
CA LEU A 107 10.40 2.93 -2.86
C LEU A 107 11.11 2.81 -4.21
N THR A 108 11.23 1.58 -4.72
CA THR A 108 11.73 1.35 -6.08
C THR A 108 10.60 1.34 -7.10
N GLU A 109 9.63 0.44 -6.96
CA GLU A 109 8.53 0.28 -7.90
C GLU A 109 7.20 0.20 -7.14
N LEU A 110 6.23 1.02 -7.55
CA LEU A 110 4.92 1.11 -6.94
C LEU A 110 3.82 1.13 -8.01
N LEU A 111 2.84 0.24 -7.83
CA LEU A 111 1.56 0.26 -8.54
C LEU A 111 0.42 0.33 -7.53
N VAL A 112 -0.44 1.33 -7.68
CA VAL A 112 -1.66 1.48 -6.87
C VAL A 112 -2.87 1.67 -7.78
N GLU A 113 -3.89 0.85 -7.59
CA GLU A 113 -5.22 0.99 -8.19
C GLU A 113 -6.24 1.20 -7.06
N ALA A 114 -7.00 2.30 -7.11
CA ALA A 114 -8.06 2.56 -6.15
C ALA A 114 -9.34 3.16 -6.78
N ASP A 115 -10.50 2.66 -6.37
CA ASP A 115 -11.81 3.12 -6.89
C ASP A 115 -12.22 4.52 -6.37
N SER A 116 -11.52 5.08 -5.37
CA SER A 116 -11.78 6.44 -4.88
C SER A 116 -10.51 7.28 -4.73
N GLU A 117 -9.75 7.10 -3.66
CA GLU A 117 -8.68 8.04 -3.29
C GLU A 117 -7.34 7.33 -3.09
N VAL A 118 -6.27 7.92 -3.64
CA VAL A 118 -4.89 7.49 -3.39
C VAL A 118 -4.12 8.63 -2.74
N SER A 119 -3.51 8.35 -1.59
CA SER A 119 -2.59 9.27 -0.91
C SER A 119 -1.23 8.60 -0.71
N LEU A 120 -0.18 9.22 -1.20
CA LEU A 120 1.19 8.72 -1.09
C LEU A 120 2.13 9.80 -0.58
N ASP A 121 2.95 9.45 0.41
CA ASP A 121 4.07 10.24 0.92
C ASP A 121 5.34 9.39 0.84
N ALA A 122 6.37 9.88 0.14
CA ALA A 122 7.63 9.15 0.05
C ALA A 122 8.88 10.02 -0.09
N ASP A 123 9.92 9.77 0.71
CA ASP A 123 11.19 10.50 0.61
C ASP A 123 11.87 10.27 -0.76
N SER A 124 11.83 9.04 -1.28
CA SER A 124 12.43 8.70 -2.56
C SER A 124 11.66 7.62 -3.30
N LEU A 125 11.33 7.90 -4.56
CA LEU A 125 10.60 7.00 -5.45
C LEU A 125 11.28 6.90 -6.82
N THR A 126 11.50 5.67 -7.31
CA THR A 126 12.04 5.46 -8.65
C THR A 126 10.95 5.40 -9.71
N GLU A 127 9.99 4.49 -9.61
CA GLU A 127 8.90 4.32 -10.57
C GLU A 127 7.55 4.22 -9.84
N LEU A 128 6.62 5.11 -10.20
CA LEU A 128 5.27 5.17 -9.64
C LEU A 128 4.22 5.10 -10.76
N LEU A 129 3.26 4.21 -10.60
CA LEU A 129 2.03 4.14 -11.37
C LEU A 129 0.83 4.20 -10.42
N VAL A 130 -0.06 5.17 -10.64
CA VAL A 130 -1.30 5.33 -9.87
C VAL A 130 -2.49 5.43 -10.81
N GLU A 131 -3.51 4.60 -10.57
CA GLU A 131 -4.82 4.65 -11.20
C GLU A 131 -5.88 4.91 -10.12
N ALA A 132 -6.60 6.03 -10.18
CA ALA A 132 -7.60 6.41 -9.18
C ALA A 132 -8.91 6.92 -9.82
N ASP A 133 -10.06 6.33 -9.49
CA ASP A 133 -11.34 6.75 -10.09
C ASP A 133 -11.81 8.15 -9.60
N SER A 134 -11.25 8.67 -8.50
CA SER A 134 -11.54 10.05 -8.05
C SER A 134 -10.28 10.91 -7.88
N GLU A 135 -9.53 10.76 -6.79
CA GLU A 135 -8.47 11.70 -6.41
C GLU A 135 -7.14 10.99 -6.17
N ALA A 136 -6.04 11.59 -6.62
CA ALA A 136 -4.68 11.15 -6.33
C ALA A 136 -3.83 12.30 -5.77
N THR A 137 -3.34 12.15 -4.55
CA THR A 137 -2.44 13.09 -3.87
C THR A 137 -1.09 12.45 -3.62
N LEU A 138 -0.03 13.01 -4.20
CA LEU A 138 1.32 12.47 -4.15
C LEU A 138 2.30 13.54 -3.63
N ASP A 139 3.03 13.22 -2.57
CA ASP A 139 4.13 14.02 -2.03
C ASP A 139 5.42 13.20 -2.09
N ALA A 140 6.46 13.72 -2.75
CA ALA A 140 7.75 13.03 -2.77
C ALA A 140 8.97 13.94 -2.86
N ASP A 141 9.95 13.75 -1.99
CA ASP A 141 11.20 14.53 -1.99
C ASP A 141 11.98 14.33 -3.32
N SER A 142 12.01 13.09 -3.82
CA SER A 142 12.65 12.76 -5.10
C SER A 142 11.90 11.68 -5.86
N LEU A 143 11.52 11.99 -7.10
CA LEU A 143 10.81 11.09 -7.99
C LEU A 143 11.54 10.97 -9.35
N THR A 144 11.75 9.75 -9.84
CA THR A 144 12.36 9.54 -11.17
C THR A 144 11.30 9.47 -12.28
N GLU A 145 10.39 8.50 -12.25
CA GLU A 145 9.34 8.32 -13.25
C GLU A 145 7.97 8.18 -12.59
N LEU A 146 7.01 8.97 -13.05
CA LEU A 146 5.62 8.94 -12.56
C LEU A 146 4.63 8.89 -13.73
N LEU A 147 3.65 8.01 -13.57
CA LEU A 147 2.43 7.93 -14.34
C LEU A 147 1.23 7.98 -13.39
N VAL A 148 0.33 8.93 -13.59
CA VAL A 148 -0.93 9.01 -12.82
C VAL A 148 -2.09 9.15 -13.79
N GLU A 149 -3.11 8.31 -13.63
CA GLU A 149 -4.43 8.46 -14.23
C GLU A 149 -5.46 8.66 -13.13
N ALA A 150 -6.19 9.79 -13.14
CA ALA A 150 -7.31 9.99 -12.22
C ALA A 150 -8.49 10.73 -12.85
N ASP A 151 -9.73 10.31 -12.55
CA ASP A 151 -10.92 10.86 -13.22
C ASP A 151 -11.24 12.29 -12.75
N SER A 152 -10.96 12.63 -11.47
CA SER A 152 -11.27 13.95 -10.90
C SER A 152 -10.04 14.83 -10.66
N GLU A 153 -9.25 14.57 -9.62
CA GLU A 153 -8.19 15.50 -9.19
C GLU A 153 -6.85 14.81 -9.00
N VAL A 154 -5.79 15.41 -9.54
CA VAL A 154 -4.40 15.01 -9.26
C VAL A 154 -3.64 16.17 -8.62
N SER A 155 -3.09 15.94 -7.43
CA SER A 155 -2.19 16.86 -6.75
C SER A 155 -0.83 16.22 -6.54
N LEU A 156 0.21 16.79 -7.15
CA LEU A 156 1.59 16.36 -6.99
C LEU A 156 2.45 17.49 -6.42
N ASP A 157 3.17 17.21 -5.34
CA ASP A 157 4.29 18.01 -4.85
C ASP A 157 5.56 17.14 -4.86
N ALA A 158 6.60 17.58 -5.58
CA ALA A 158 7.89 16.91 -5.55
C ALA A 158 9.08 17.88 -5.53
N ASP A 159 10.08 17.63 -4.68
CA ASP A 159 11.27 18.48 -4.66
C ASP A 159 12.20 18.24 -5.86
N SER A 160 12.14 17.04 -6.46
CA SER A 160 12.85 16.70 -7.69
C SER A 160 12.05 15.69 -8.51
N LEU A 161 11.78 16.01 -9.77
CA LEU A 161 11.10 15.09 -10.69
C LEU A 161 11.80 15.03 -12.06
N THR A 162 12.03 13.82 -12.58
CA THR A 162 12.69 13.62 -13.90
C THR A 162 11.68 13.46 -15.03
N GLU A 163 10.74 12.53 -14.92
CA GLU A 163 9.69 12.26 -15.91
C GLU A 163 8.30 12.21 -15.24
N LEU A 164 7.32 12.89 -15.85
CA LEU A 164 5.93 12.97 -15.37
C LEU A 164 5.00 12.79 -16.55
N LEU A 165 4.04 11.89 -16.40
CA LEU A 165 2.85 11.76 -17.22
C LEU A 165 1.62 11.76 -16.31
N VAL A 166 0.74 12.75 -16.46
CA VAL A 166 -0.52 12.83 -15.71
C VAL A 166 -1.66 12.95 -16.71
N GLU A 167 -2.62 12.05 -16.61
CA GLU A 167 -3.91 12.10 -17.30
C GLU A 167 -5.01 12.33 -16.26
N ALA A 168 -5.71 13.47 -16.35
CA ALA A 168 -6.86 13.75 -15.50
C ALA A 168 -8.00 14.38 -16.31
N ASP A 169 -9.23 13.94 -16.06
CA ASP A 169 -10.41 14.42 -16.81
C ASP A 169 -10.83 15.83 -16.37
N CYS A 170 -10.62 16.18 -15.09
CA CYS A 170 -11.00 17.48 -14.51
C CYS A 170 -9.82 18.41 -14.17
N GLU A 171 -9.09 18.18 -13.08
CA GLU A 171 -8.04 19.09 -12.59
C GLU A 171 -6.74 18.34 -12.27
N ALA A 172 -5.60 18.91 -12.70
CA ALA A 172 -4.28 18.40 -12.36
C ALA A 172 -3.36 19.56 -11.96
N THR A 173 -2.79 19.48 -10.77
CA THR A 173 -1.78 20.40 -10.26
C THR A 173 -0.51 19.64 -9.93
N SER A 174 0.61 20.09 -10.49
CA SER A 174 1.94 19.52 -10.24
C SER A 174 2.94 20.62 -9.93
N GLU A 175 3.59 20.57 -8.77
CA GLU A 175 4.75 21.39 -8.44
C GLU A 175 5.99 20.50 -8.35
N ALA A 176 7.00 20.79 -9.18
CA ALA A 176 8.30 20.14 -9.13
C ALA A 176 9.39 21.22 -9.05
N ARG A 177 10.36 21.08 -8.13
CA ARG A 177 11.41 22.09 -7.89
C ARG A 177 12.68 21.95 -8.73
#